data_AF-A0A7S1RR31-F1
#
_entry.id   AF-A0A7S1RR31-F1
#
_cell.length_a   1.000
_cell.length_b   1.000
_cell.length_c   1.000
_cell.angle_alpha   90.00
_cell.angle_beta   90.00
_cell.angle_gamma   90.00
#
_symmetry.space_group_name_H-M   'P 1'
#
loop_
_entity.id
_entity.type
_entity.pdbx_description
1 polymer ?
#
loop_
_entity_poly.entity_id
_entity_poly.type
_entity_poly.pdbx_seq_one_letter_code
_entity_poly.pdbx_strand_id
1 'polypeptide(L)'
;ITLQDTEPLPDKVMLSDFAGTVTADMMLTKAQCGEFMLALLGHVRSAKVQRTLDGFEREVNGDEAKYRQKLAFLLVDDIYPEISAHFGLPRSFQCTKALKQAIEIHMQGDVEMYTYSVELETTLRNWPAAEGNKAVLRQLLALQQ
;
A
#
# COMPACT_ATOMS: atom_id res chain seq x y z
N ILE A 1 11.67 -22.37 30.64
CA ILE A 1 12.44 -22.62 29.41
C ILE A 1 13.59 -21.62 29.44
N THR A 2 14.81 -22.08 29.67
CA THR A 2 16.00 -21.21 29.74
C THR A 2 16.74 -21.41 28.42
N LEU A 3 16.62 -20.45 27.50
CA LEU A 3 17.34 -20.48 26.23
C LEU A 3 18.84 -20.30 26.52
N GLN A 4 19.70 -21.09 25.86
CA GLN A 4 21.15 -20.91 25.96
C GLN A 4 21.63 -19.90 24.91
N ASP A 5 22.65 -19.10 25.24
CA ASP A 5 23.18 -18.03 24.37
C ASP A 5 23.70 -18.53 23.00
N THR A 6 23.93 -19.84 22.87
CA THR A 6 24.48 -20.48 21.67
C THR A 6 23.46 -21.30 20.89
N GLU A 7 22.19 -21.29 21.29
CA GLU A 7 21.16 -22.07 20.62
C GLU A 7 20.76 -21.40 19.29
N PRO A 8 20.81 -22.10 18.14
CA PRO A 8 20.40 -21.53 16.86
C PRO A 8 18.92 -21.15 16.91
N LEU A 9 18.62 -19.90 16.58
CA LEU A 9 17.24 -19.42 16.51
C LEU A 9 16.49 -20.12 15.38
N PRO A 10 15.21 -20.50 15.59
CA PRO A 10 14.40 -21.05 14.53
C PRO A 10 14.13 -19.99 13.46
N ASP A 11 14.10 -20.40 12.18
CA ASP A 11 13.77 -19.52 11.06
C ASP A 11 12.38 -18.89 11.18
N LYS A 12 11.49 -19.51 11.97
CA LYS A 12 10.12 -19.08 12.20
C LYS A 12 9.77 -19.19 13.67
N VAL A 13 9.20 -18.13 14.21
CA VAL A 13 8.59 -18.08 15.54
C VAL A 13 7.09 -17.82 15.39
N MET A 14 6.28 -18.57 16.12
CA MET A 14 4.83 -18.37 16.19
C MET A 14 4.49 -17.68 17.50
N LEU A 15 3.86 -16.51 17.41
CA LEU A 15 3.33 -15.81 18.57
C LEU A 15 1.98 -16.44 18.94
N SER A 16 1.93 -17.17 20.05
CA SER A 16 0.72 -17.88 20.48
C SER A 16 -0.34 -16.97 21.09
N ASP A 17 0.10 -15.90 21.75
CA ASP A 17 -0.79 -14.93 22.40
C ASP A 17 -0.13 -13.55 22.43
N PHE A 18 -0.94 -12.50 22.28
CA PHE A 18 -0.54 -11.11 22.38
C PHE A 18 -1.61 -10.35 23.15
N ALA A 19 -1.32 -10.00 24.41
CA ALA A 19 -2.26 -9.31 25.29
C ALA A 19 -2.41 -7.80 24.97
N GLY A 20 -1.66 -7.28 24.00
CA GLY A 20 -1.72 -5.86 23.59
C GLY A 20 -2.69 -5.61 22.44
N THR A 21 -2.87 -4.33 22.11
CA THR A 21 -3.59 -3.91 20.90
C THR A 21 -2.60 -3.83 19.75
N VAL A 22 -2.85 -4.56 18.66
CA VAL A 22 -2.10 -4.42 17.41
C VAL A 22 -2.52 -3.10 16.75
N THR A 23 -1.59 -2.15 16.64
CA THR A 23 -1.80 -0.90 15.92
C THR A 23 -1.40 -1.06 14.45
N ALA A 24 -1.83 -0.12 13.59
CA ALA A 24 -1.57 -0.21 12.15
C ALA A 24 -0.07 -0.22 11.81
N ASP A 25 0.74 0.58 12.50
CA ASP A 25 2.19 0.63 12.32
C ASP A 25 2.92 -0.66 12.72
N MET A 26 2.28 -1.50 13.56
CA MET A 26 2.79 -2.82 13.94
C MET A 26 2.41 -3.92 12.94
N MET A 27 1.45 -3.68 12.03
CA MET A 27 0.98 -4.71 11.10
C MET A 27 2.02 -5.09 10.06
N LEU A 28 2.72 -4.09 9.54
CA LEU A 28 3.80 -4.26 8.58
C LEU A 28 4.96 -3.34 8.95
N THR A 29 6.17 -3.84 8.74
CA THR A 29 7.37 -3.01 8.78
C THR A 29 7.37 -2.03 7.61
N LYS A 30 8.17 -0.97 7.73
CA LYS A 30 8.42 -0.02 6.64
C LYS A 30 8.89 -0.70 5.35
N ALA A 31 9.82 -1.65 5.44
CA ALA A 31 10.31 -2.40 4.29
C ALA A 31 9.18 -3.18 3.60
N GLN A 32 8.34 -3.87 4.37
CA GLN A 32 7.17 -4.58 3.84
C GLN A 32 6.14 -3.62 3.23
N CYS A 33 5.97 -2.41 3.76
CA CYS A 33 5.12 -1.40 3.12
C CYS A 33 5.66 -0.97 1.76
N GLY A 34 6.99 -0.79 1.64
CA GLY A 34 7.65 -0.52 0.36
C GLY A 34 7.46 -1.67 -0.65
N GLU A 35 7.72 -2.91 -0.22
CA GLU A 35 7.48 -4.11 -1.04
C GLU A 35 6.02 -4.23 -1.47
N PHE A 36 5.08 -3.94 -0.58
CA PHE A 36 3.65 -3.93 -0.88
C PHE A 36 3.32 -2.90 -1.97
N MET A 37 3.83 -1.66 -1.86
CA MET A 37 3.62 -0.62 -2.86
C MET A 37 4.20 -0.99 -4.22
N LEU A 38 5.38 -1.63 -4.26
CA LEU A 38 5.99 -2.12 -5.48
C LEU A 38 5.18 -3.27 -6.12
N ALA A 39 4.71 -4.23 -5.30
CA ALA A 39 3.83 -5.30 -5.77
C ALA A 39 2.53 -4.74 -6.35
N LEU A 40 1.94 -3.75 -5.68
CA LEU A 40 0.77 -3.03 -6.14
C LEU A 40 1.01 -2.33 -7.47
N LEU A 41 2.13 -1.61 -7.59
CA LEU A 41 2.54 -0.97 -8.83
C LEU A 41 2.68 -1.98 -9.98
N GLY A 42 3.34 -3.11 -9.73
CA GLY A 42 3.47 -4.20 -10.70
C GLY A 42 2.13 -4.75 -11.17
N HIS A 43 1.19 -4.95 -10.25
CA HIS A 43 -0.15 -5.46 -10.57
C HIS A 43 -0.98 -4.45 -11.37
N VAL A 44 -0.98 -3.17 -10.99
CA VAL A 44 -1.78 -2.13 -11.67
C VAL A 44 -1.23 -1.81 -13.07
N ARG A 45 0.05 -2.10 -13.33
CA ARG A 45 0.67 -2.00 -14.66
C ARG A 45 0.22 -3.10 -15.63
N SER A 46 -0.43 -4.15 -15.13
CA SER A 46 -0.89 -5.22 -16.00
C SER A 46 -1.86 -4.72 -17.06
N ALA A 47 -1.77 -5.28 -18.27
CA ALA A 47 -2.65 -4.92 -19.38
C ALA A 47 -4.14 -5.19 -19.08
N LYS A 48 -4.43 -6.10 -18.14
CA LYS A 48 -5.80 -6.32 -17.66
C LYS A 48 -6.30 -5.10 -16.90
N VAL A 49 -5.57 -4.68 -15.86
CA VAL A 49 -5.97 -3.53 -15.03
C VAL A 49 -6.02 -2.25 -15.84
N GLN A 50 -5.03 -1.99 -16.70
CA GLN A 50 -5.02 -0.78 -17.53
C GLN A 50 -6.22 -0.71 -18.48
N ARG A 51 -6.65 -1.83 -19.08
CA ARG A 51 -7.88 -1.87 -19.90
C ARG A 51 -9.14 -1.61 -19.07
N THR A 52 -9.17 -2.05 -17.80
CA THR A 52 -10.26 -1.73 -16.88
C THR A 52 -10.31 -0.22 -16.61
N LEU A 53 -9.15 0.42 -16.35
CA LEU A 53 -9.06 1.87 -16.16
C LEU A 53 -9.48 2.65 -17.42
N ASP A 54 -9.09 2.19 -18.62
CA ASP A 54 -9.57 2.75 -19.89
C ASP A 54 -11.10 2.66 -20.04
N GLY A 55 -11.70 1.59 -19.49
CA GLY A 55 -13.14 1.43 -19.39
C GLY A 55 -13.77 2.48 -18.48
N PHE A 56 -13.18 2.68 -17.30
CA PHE A 56 -13.66 3.66 -16.32
C PHE A 56 -13.63 5.08 -16.88
N GLU A 57 -12.52 5.52 -17.49
CA GLU A 57 -12.39 6.87 -18.04
C GLU A 57 -13.45 7.15 -19.12
N ARG A 58 -13.72 6.18 -19.99
CA ARG A 58 -14.76 6.28 -21.03
C ARG A 58 -16.16 6.35 -20.43
N GLU A 59 -16.45 5.55 -19.41
CA GLU A 59 -17.77 5.49 -18.78
C GLU A 59 -18.11 6.76 -18.00
N VAL A 60 -17.13 7.31 -17.27
CA VAL A 60 -17.37 8.47 -16.40
C VAL A 60 -17.37 9.80 -17.15
N ASN A 61 -16.89 9.83 -18.40
CA ASN A 61 -16.87 11.01 -19.26
C ASN A 61 -16.31 12.28 -18.56
N GLY A 62 -15.18 12.13 -17.88
CA GLY A 62 -14.51 13.21 -17.14
C GLY A 62 -15.06 13.48 -15.72
N ASP A 63 -16.07 12.75 -15.25
CA ASP A 63 -16.54 12.83 -13.86
C ASP A 63 -15.55 12.16 -12.91
N GLU A 64 -14.63 12.97 -12.37
CA GLU A 64 -13.53 12.54 -11.52
C GLU A 64 -14.01 11.87 -10.22
N ALA A 65 -15.13 12.31 -9.64
CA ALA A 65 -15.68 11.73 -8.43
C ALA A 65 -16.16 10.31 -8.67
N LYS A 66 -16.87 10.08 -9.79
CA LYS A 66 -17.27 8.72 -10.20
C LYS A 66 -16.07 7.84 -10.56
N TYR A 67 -15.05 8.41 -11.20
CA TYR A 67 -13.82 7.66 -11.50
C TYR A 67 -13.16 7.15 -10.20
N ARG A 68 -12.95 8.04 -9.22
CA ARG A 68 -12.39 7.66 -7.92
C ARG A 68 -13.22 6.62 -7.19
N GLN A 69 -14.55 6.70 -7.28
CA GLN A 69 -15.43 5.70 -6.69
C GLN A 69 -15.22 4.32 -7.33
N LYS A 70 -15.20 4.23 -8.66
CA LYS A 70 -14.93 2.97 -9.38
C LYS A 70 -13.54 2.43 -9.10
N LEU A 71 -12.53 3.31 -9.09
CA LEU A 71 -11.16 2.96 -8.72
C LEU A 71 -11.10 2.40 -7.29
N ALA A 72 -11.80 3.00 -6.33
CA ALA A 72 -11.85 2.51 -4.96
C ALA A 72 -12.43 1.09 -4.87
N PHE A 73 -13.51 0.80 -5.62
CA PHE A 73 -14.07 -0.56 -5.70
C PHE A 73 -13.08 -1.55 -6.30
N LEU A 74 -12.46 -1.22 -7.44
CA LEU A 74 -11.43 -2.08 -8.07
C LEU A 74 -10.29 -2.41 -7.11
N LEU A 75 -9.79 -1.40 -6.38
CA LEU A 75 -8.70 -1.60 -5.43
C LEU A 75 -9.11 -2.47 -4.24
N VAL A 76 -10.29 -2.21 -3.66
CA VAL A 76 -10.76 -2.91 -2.46
C VAL A 76 -11.20 -4.34 -2.75
N ASP A 77 -11.90 -4.56 -3.87
CA ASP A 77 -12.55 -5.84 -4.15
C ASP A 77 -11.61 -6.80 -4.89
N ASP A 78 -10.75 -6.29 -5.78
CA ASP A 78 -9.91 -7.13 -6.62
C ASP A 78 -8.43 -7.08 -6.21
N ILE A 79 -7.84 -5.88 -6.16
CA ILE A 79 -6.37 -5.76 -6.14
C ILE A 79 -5.78 -5.95 -4.73
N TYR A 80 -6.29 -5.25 -3.72
CA TYR A 80 -5.75 -5.34 -2.36
C TYR A 80 -5.87 -6.74 -1.73
N PRO A 81 -6.98 -7.49 -1.88
CA PRO A 81 -7.09 -8.84 -1.33
C PRO A 81 -6.08 -9.84 -1.92
N GLU A 82 -5.73 -9.69 -3.20
CA GLU A 82 -4.74 -10.53 -3.86
C GLU A 82 -3.34 -10.28 -3.29
N ILE A 83 -2.95 -9.01 -3.19
CA ILE A 83 -1.60 -8.64 -2.76
C ILE A 83 -1.42 -8.86 -1.25
N SER A 84 -2.40 -8.46 -0.44
CA SER A 84 -2.33 -8.59 1.03
C SER A 84 -2.17 -10.03 1.49
N ALA A 85 -2.70 -11.01 0.73
CA ALA A 85 -2.51 -12.43 1.03
C ALA A 85 -1.03 -12.86 1.00
N HIS A 86 -0.18 -12.22 0.19
CA HIS A 86 1.26 -12.50 0.17
C HIS A 86 1.98 -12.06 1.45
N PHE A 87 1.40 -11.13 2.20
CA PHE A 87 1.93 -10.62 3.46
C PHE A 87 1.29 -11.32 4.68
N GLY A 88 0.54 -12.40 4.47
CA GLY A 88 -0.14 -13.13 5.55
C GLY A 88 -1.34 -12.39 6.14
N LEU A 89 -1.82 -11.35 5.46
CA LEU A 89 -2.95 -10.55 5.91
C LEU A 89 -4.28 -11.16 5.46
N PRO A 90 -5.33 -11.14 6.31
CA PRO A 90 -6.64 -11.67 5.95
C PRO A 90 -7.32 -10.81 4.87
N ARG A 91 -8.03 -11.48 3.95
CA ARG A 91 -8.83 -10.84 2.88
C ARG A 91 -10.09 -10.20 3.46
N SER A 92 -9.93 -9.08 4.14
CA SER A 92 -11.03 -8.34 4.77
C SER A 92 -10.86 -6.83 4.55
N PHE A 93 -11.99 -6.13 4.44
CA PHE A 93 -12.01 -4.68 4.29
C PHE A 93 -11.30 -3.95 5.44
N GLN A 94 -11.46 -4.45 6.67
CA GLN A 94 -10.80 -3.93 7.86
C GLN A 94 -9.28 -4.03 7.73
N CYS A 95 -8.78 -5.15 7.20
CA CYS A 95 -7.36 -5.32 6.97
C CYS A 95 -6.82 -4.39 5.88
N THR A 96 -7.57 -4.19 4.79
CA THR A 96 -7.23 -3.19 3.77
C THR A 96 -7.13 -1.79 4.36
N LYS A 97 -8.08 -1.39 5.21
CA LYS A 97 -8.05 -0.09 5.87
C LYS A 97 -6.80 0.07 6.75
N ALA A 98 -6.51 -0.95 7.56
CA ALA A 98 -5.38 -0.91 8.48
C ALA A 98 -4.02 -0.94 7.74
N LEU A 99 -3.94 -1.68 6.63
CA LEU A 99 -2.80 -1.66 5.72
C LEU A 99 -2.55 -0.27 5.10
N LYS A 100 -3.60 0.41 4.62
CA LYS A 100 -3.46 1.78 4.10
C LYS A 100 -2.93 2.72 5.18
N GLN A 101 -3.43 2.60 6.40
CA GLN A 101 -2.95 3.38 7.54
C GLN A 101 -1.48 3.06 7.87
N ALA A 102 -1.06 1.80 7.80
CA ALA A 102 0.33 1.40 8.01
C ALA A 102 1.25 2.06 6.97
N ILE A 103 0.87 2.03 5.68
CA ILE A 103 1.61 2.68 4.59
C ILE A 103 1.69 4.18 4.83
N GLU A 104 0.56 4.83 5.16
CA GLU A 104 0.51 6.27 5.44
C GLU A 104 1.44 6.67 6.59
N ILE A 105 1.50 5.89 7.67
CA ILE A 105 2.40 6.14 8.81
C ILE A 105 3.86 6.00 8.37
N HIS A 106 4.22 4.88 7.75
CA HIS A 106 5.61 4.59 7.37
C HIS A 106 6.13 5.48 6.22
N MET A 107 5.23 6.03 5.42
CA MET A 107 5.55 6.97 4.33
C MET A 107 5.90 8.38 4.84
N GLN A 108 5.55 8.74 6.08
CA GLN A 108 5.84 10.08 6.61
C GLN A 108 7.35 10.37 6.62
N GLY A 109 7.76 11.41 5.91
CA GLY A 109 9.17 11.79 5.79
C GLY A 109 10.00 10.90 4.86
N ASP A 110 9.40 9.91 4.20
CA ASP A 110 10.12 8.97 3.35
C ASP A 110 10.02 9.33 1.86
N VAL A 111 11.12 9.86 1.30
CA VAL A 111 11.23 10.27 -0.11
C VAL A 111 10.97 9.10 -1.08
N GLU A 112 11.45 7.91 -0.75
CA GLU A 112 11.35 6.74 -1.62
C GLU A 112 9.89 6.23 -1.69
N MET A 113 9.23 6.10 -0.55
CA MET A 113 7.81 5.72 -0.49
C MET A 113 6.91 6.76 -1.15
N TYR A 114 7.18 8.06 -1.00
CA TYR A 114 6.46 9.09 -1.75
C TYR A 114 6.71 9.00 -3.26
N THR A 115 7.92 8.59 -3.69
CA THR A 115 8.21 8.32 -5.11
C THR A 115 7.34 7.18 -5.63
N TYR A 116 7.27 6.05 -4.91
CA TYR A 116 6.38 4.94 -5.24
C TYR A 116 4.91 5.36 -5.27
N SER A 117 4.50 6.22 -4.32
CA SER A 117 3.13 6.73 -4.24
C SER A 117 2.77 7.60 -5.45
N VAL A 118 3.66 8.49 -5.89
CA VAL A 118 3.45 9.29 -7.11
C VAL A 118 3.32 8.40 -8.34
N GLU A 119 4.21 7.42 -8.49
CA GLU A 119 4.23 6.49 -9.62
C GLU A 119 2.97 5.62 -9.66
N LEU A 120 2.54 5.12 -8.51
CA LEU A 120 1.31 4.35 -8.34
C LEU A 120 0.08 5.18 -8.72
N GLU A 121 -0.13 6.35 -8.11
CA GLU A 121 -1.31 7.16 -8.37
C GLU A 121 -1.36 7.68 -9.81
N THR A 122 -0.20 7.97 -10.40
CA THR A 122 -0.09 8.29 -11.84
C THR A 122 -0.50 7.10 -12.71
N THR A 123 -0.05 5.88 -12.37
CA THR A 123 -0.41 4.65 -13.11
C THR A 123 -1.90 4.33 -12.98
N LEU A 124 -2.51 4.67 -11.85
CA LEU A 124 -3.95 4.57 -11.60
C LEU A 124 -4.77 5.72 -12.21
N ARG A 125 -4.11 6.74 -12.77
CA ARG A 125 -4.72 7.97 -13.31
C ARG A 125 -5.54 8.73 -12.26
N ASN A 126 -5.13 8.61 -11.00
CA ASN A 126 -5.72 9.33 -9.88
C ASN A 126 -4.99 10.67 -9.68
N TRP A 127 -5.20 11.59 -10.63
CA TRP A 127 -4.45 12.84 -10.72
C TRP A 127 -4.44 13.69 -9.44
N PRO A 128 -5.55 13.86 -8.70
CA PRO A 128 -5.55 14.62 -7.46
C PRO A 128 -4.60 14.05 -6.41
N ALA A 129 -4.59 12.72 -6.24
CA ALA A 129 -3.69 12.05 -5.31
C ALA A 129 -2.23 12.13 -5.78
N ALA A 130 -1.99 11.92 -7.09
CA ALA A 130 -0.67 12.03 -7.68
C ALA A 130 -0.06 13.43 -7.47
N GLU A 131 -0.83 14.50 -7.70
CA GLU A 131 -0.37 15.87 -7.48
C GLU A 131 -0.16 16.19 -5.99
N GLY A 132 -1.04 15.69 -5.10
CA GLY A 132 -0.83 15.78 -3.66
C GLY A 132 0.49 15.16 -3.21
N ASN A 133 0.77 13.93 -3.67
CA ASN A 133 2.01 13.22 -3.35
C ASN A 133 3.24 13.90 -3.96
N LYS A 134 3.15 14.45 -5.18
CA LYS A 134 4.22 15.25 -5.79
C LYS A 134 4.55 16.50 -4.98
N ALA A 135 3.53 17.18 -4.45
CA ALA A 135 3.74 18.36 -3.62
C ALA A 135 4.52 18.02 -2.34
N VAL A 136 4.15 16.93 -1.65
CA VAL A 136 4.88 16.47 -0.46
C VAL A 136 6.30 16.02 -0.80
N LEU A 137 6.49 15.27 -1.89
CA LEU A 137 7.81 14.83 -2.34
C LEU A 137 8.76 16.02 -2.60
N ARG A 138 8.27 17.08 -3.25
CA ARG A 138 9.05 18.32 -3.46
C ARG A 138 9.46 18.98 -2.14
N GLN A 139 8.56 19.00 -1.14
CA GLN A 139 8.87 19.56 0.18
C GLN A 139 9.96 18.75 0.88
N LEU A 140 9.88 17.42 0.85
CA LEU A 140 10.89 16.54 1.46
C LEU A 140 12.27 16.71 0.81
N LEU A 141 12.32 16.80 -0.53
CA LEU A 141 13.57 17.02 -1.26
C LEU A 141 14.19 18.39 -0.98
N ALA A 142 13.39 19.42 -0.77
CA ALA A 142 13.88 20.75 -0.41
C ALA A 142 14.51 20.82 0.98
N LEU A 143 14.09 19.95 1.92
CA LEU A 143 14.65 19.86 3.28
C LEU A 143 16.01 19.15 3.33
N GLN A 144 16.43 18.50 2.25
CA GLN A 144 17.70 17.76 2.17
C GLN A 144 18.84 18.59 1.55
N GLN A 145 18.55 19.82 1.10
CA GLN A 145 19.50 20.77 0.50
C GLN A 145 20.05 21.73 1.55
#